data_AF-A0A0F9C903-F1
#
_entry.id   AF-A0A0F9C903-F1
#
_cell.length_a   1.000
_cell.length_b   1.000
_cell.length_c   1.000
_cell.angle_alpha   90.00
_cell.angle_beta   90.00
_cell.angle_gamma   90.00
#
_symmetry.space_group_name_H-M   'P 1'
#
loop_
_entity.id
_entity.type
_entity.pdbx_description
1 polymer ?
#
loop_
_entity_poly.entity_id
_entity_poly.type
_entity_poly.pdbx_seq_one_letter_code
_entity_poly.pdbx_strand_id
1 'polypeptide(L)'
;AFLANLIWTTRGERQCFQFGPMDNQDINWRVAKDPNAQISVITGAWAVPLFRSNLDFADIRRRAAKLQQVESKHIDILRSPYAKARVRIWTMAEFIEAPMEPLQLILDEIGPTHPRRLSEAPRMVDLNGFGQFLQNLKNQGMHPYLMGDFPVAQGVTGDAKPSPKPYLVK
;
A
#
# COMPACT_ATOMS: atom_id res chain seq x y z
N ALA A 1 10.58 -2.38 24.10
CA ALA A 1 9.92 -3.11 25.20
C ALA A 1 8.44 -3.41 24.92
N PHE A 2 7.66 -2.43 24.45
CA PHE A 2 6.21 -2.55 24.21
C PHE A 2 5.78 -3.76 23.34
N LEU A 3 6.35 -3.94 22.15
CA LEU A 3 5.97 -5.02 21.23
C LEU A 3 6.15 -6.43 21.83
N ALA A 4 7.21 -6.64 22.62
CA ALA A 4 7.47 -7.93 23.24
C ALA A 4 6.44 -8.25 24.34
N ASN A 5 6.05 -7.25 25.13
CA ASN A 5 5.01 -7.39 26.14
C ASN A 5 3.64 -7.62 25.50
N LEU A 6 3.31 -6.90 24.41
CA LEU A 6 2.07 -7.11 23.65
C LEU A 6 1.97 -8.58 23.20
N ILE A 7 2.99 -9.08 22.50
CA ILE A 7 3.03 -10.46 22.01
C ILE A 7 2.93 -11.48 23.15
N TRP A 8 3.54 -11.19 24.30
CA TRP A 8 3.52 -12.08 25.45
C TRP A 8 2.16 -12.13 26.15
N THR A 9 1.49 -11.00 26.28
CA THR A 9 0.20 -10.90 26.98
C THR A 9 -0.95 -11.47 26.15
N THR A 10 -0.91 -11.34 24.82
CA THR A 10 -1.97 -11.80 23.91
C THR A 10 -1.68 -13.17 23.29
N ARG A 11 -1.04 -14.06 24.05
CA ARG A 11 -0.74 -15.43 23.59
C ARG A 11 -2.04 -16.16 23.26
N GLY A 12 -2.12 -16.68 22.02
CA GLY A 12 -3.30 -17.38 21.50
C GLY A 12 -4.10 -16.58 20.47
N GLU A 13 -3.88 -15.26 20.38
CA GLU A 13 -4.51 -14.40 19.38
C GLU A 13 -3.49 -13.85 18.39
N ARG A 14 -3.88 -13.78 17.11
CA ARG A 14 -3.05 -13.19 16.07
C ARG A 14 -3.02 -11.67 16.24
N GLN A 15 -1.83 -11.13 16.47
CA GLN A 15 -1.62 -9.69 16.58
C GLN A 15 -1.41 -9.06 15.22
N CYS A 16 -2.10 -7.95 14.96
CA CYS A 16 -1.98 -7.18 13.73
C CYS A 16 -1.74 -5.71 14.07
N PHE A 17 -0.81 -5.10 13.36
CA PHE A 17 -0.51 -3.68 13.46
C PHE A 17 -0.18 -3.14 12.08
N GLN A 18 -0.45 -1.86 11.87
CA GLN A 18 -0.04 -1.14 10.68
C GLN A 18 1.35 -0.56 10.90
N PHE A 19 2.17 -0.57 9.86
CA PHE A 19 3.52 -0.06 9.89
C PHE A 19 3.82 0.68 8.58
N GLY A 20 4.26 1.92 8.69
CA GLY A 20 4.55 2.77 7.53
C GLY A 20 5.96 3.39 7.59
N PRO A 21 6.37 4.07 6.51
CA PRO A 21 7.70 4.69 6.43
C PRO A 21 7.90 5.87 7.40
N MET A 22 6.83 6.37 8.03
CA MET A 22 6.87 7.42 9.06
C MET A 22 7.09 6.87 10.48
N ASP A 23 6.92 5.56 10.68
CA ASP A 23 7.08 4.92 11.98
C ASP A 23 8.55 4.62 12.28
N ASN A 24 8.84 4.15 13.50
CA ASN A 24 10.19 3.78 13.88
C ASN A 24 10.69 2.52 13.13
N GLN A 25 11.75 2.68 12.35
CA GLN A 25 12.31 1.64 11.47
C GLN A 25 13.22 0.63 12.18
N ASP A 26 13.54 0.82 13.47
CA ASP A 26 14.41 -0.08 14.24
C ASP A 26 13.88 -1.52 14.33
N ILE A 27 12.56 -1.70 14.25
CA ILE A 27 11.91 -3.01 14.40
C ILE A 27 12.00 -3.88 13.15
N ASN A 28 12.39 -3.32 11.99
CA ASN A 28 12.31 -3.98 10.68
C ASN A 28 13.01 -5.34 10.67
N TRP A 29 14.26 -5.38 11.15
CA TRP A 29 15.04 -6.61 11.21
C TRP A 29 14.47 -7.66 12.17
N ARG A 30 13.82 -7.22 13.26
CA ARG A 30 13.22 -8.11 14.25
C ARG A 30 12.01 -8.82 13.67
N VAL A 31 11.17 -8.09 12.94
CA VAL A 31 9.97 -8.65 12.30
C VAL A 31 10.35 -9.49 11.08
N ALA A 32 11.30 -9.02 10.24
CA ALA A 32 11.72 -9.74 9.03
C ALA A 32 12.37 -11.10 9.33
N LYS A 33 13.06 -11.26 10.47
CA LYS A 33 13.73 -12.52 10.87
C LYS A 33 12.79 -13.54 11.51
N ASP A 34 11.54 -13.16 11.82
CA ASP A 34 10.58 -14.05 12.47
C ASP A 34 9.87 -14.95 11.44
N PRO A 35 10.02 -16.29 11.49
CA PRO A 35 9.37 -17.20 10.55
C PRO A 35 7.84 -17.28 10.72
N ASN A 36 7.30 -16.86 11.86
CA ASN A 36 5.86 -16.82 12.10
C ASN A 36 5.23 -15.49 11.66
N ALA A 37 6.05 -14.47 11.39
CA ALA A 37 5.56 -13.18 10.93
C ALA A 37 5.07 -13.27 9.48
N GLN A 38 3.95 -12.62 9.22
CA GLN A 38 3.40 -12.42 7.90
C GLN A 38 3.36 -10.91 7.65
N ILE A 39 3.97 -10.47 6.57
CA ILE A 39 4.17 -9.06 6.26
C ILE A 39 3.59 -8.82 4.87
N SER A 40 2.59 -7.96 4.81
CA SER A 40 1.92 -7.54 3.59
C SER A 40 2.20 -6.06 3.37
N VAL A 41 2.90 -5.72 2.29
CA VAL A 41 3.37 -4.36 1.99
C VAL A 41 2.76 -3.87 0.70
N ILE A 42 2.16 -2.67 0.72
CA ILE A 42 1.75 -1.94 -0.46
C ILE A 42 2.74 -0.79 -0.65
N THR A 43 3.59 -0.88 -1.67
CA THR A 43 4.67 0.08 -1.91
C THR A 43 4.12 1.36 -2.52
N GLY A 44 4.59 2.49 -2.02
CA GLY A 44 4.19 3.79 -2.52
C GLY A 44 2.86 4.34 -1.96
N ALA A 45 2.23 3.65 -1.01
CA ALA A 45 1.02 4.16 -0.36
C ALA A 45 1.22 5.52 0.33
N TRP A 46 2.46 5.88 0.69
CA TRP A 46 2.81 7.17 1.29
C TRP A 46 2.57 8.38 0.38
N ALA A 47 2.41 8.20 -0.93
CA ALA A 47 2.09 9.31 -1.83
C ALA A 47 0.66 9.83 -1.67
N VAL A 48 -0.28 8.99 -1.21
CA VAL A 48 -1.68 9.37 -0.99
C VAL A 48 -1.84 10.50 0.05
N PRO A 49 -1.25 10.42 1.27
CA PRO A 49 -1.34 11.51 2.22
C PRO A 49 -0.59 12.77 1.74
N LEU A 50 0.49 12.65 0.97
CA LEU A 50 1.16 13.81 0.39
C LEU A 50 0.30 14.51 -0.66
N PHE A 51 -0.35 13.75 -1.53
CA PHE A 51 -1.30 14.25 -2.52
C PHE A 51 -2.44 15.06 -1.87
N ARG A 52 -2.94 14.60 -0.72
CA ARG A 52 -4.02 15.29 0.02
C ARG A 52 -3.55 16.48 0.86
N SER A 53 -2.26 16.60 1.13
CA SER A 53 -1.74 17.58 2.09
C SER A 53 -1.74 19.03 1.58
N ASN A 54 -1.95 19.25 0.27
CA ASN A 54 -1.92 20.57 -0.39
C ASN A 54 -0.74 21.46 0.04
N LEU A 55 0.39 20.84 0.39
CA LEU A 55 1.61 21.51 0.81
C LEU A 55 2.35 22.08 -0.40
N ASP A 56 3.31 22.96 -0.12
CA ASP A 56 4.21 23.43 -1.17
C ASP A 56 5.00 22.27 -1.79
N PHE A 57 5.20 22.34 -3.10
CA PHE A 57 5.83 21.29 -3.90
C PHE A 57 7.27 21.01 -3.46
N ALA A 58 8.00 22.02 -2.98
CA ALA A 58 9.35 21.86 -2.45
C ALA A 58 9.37 20.94 -1.21
N ASP A 59 8.38 21.11 -0.33
CA ASP A 59 8.23 20.27 0.86
C ASP A 59 7.70 18.88 0.53
N ILE A 60 6.76 18.78 -0.41
CA ILE A 60 6.28 17.49 -0.93
C ILE A 60 7.46 16.69 -1.47
N ARG A 61 8.30 17.29 -2.33
CA ARG A 61 9.47 16.61 -2.90
C ARG A 61 10.43 16.11 -1.83
N ARG A 62 10.76 16.96 -0.85
CA ARG A 62 11.67 16.59 0.25
C ARG A 62 11.12 15.43 1.09
N ARG A 63 9.83 15.49 1.44
CA ARG A 63 9.15 14.44 2.22
C ARG A 63 9.06 13.14 1.42
N ALA A 64 8.66 13.23 0.16
CA ALA A 64 8.53 12.09 -0.74
C ALA A 64 9.87 11.38 -0.93
N ALA A 65 10.96 12.11 -1.15
CA ALA A 65 12.31 11.52 -1.25
C ALA A 65 12.73 10.80 0.03
N LYS A 66 12.45 11.38 1.21
CA LYS A 66 12.73 10.75 2.51
C LYS A 66 11.92 9.47 2.69
N LEU A 67 10.62 9.53 2.43
CA LEU A 67 9.70 8.39 2.53
C LEU A 67 10.09 7.25 1.60
N GLN A 68 10.40 7.57 0.34
CA GLN A 68 10.87 6.61 -0.65
C GLN A 68 12.19 5.96 -0.25
N GLN A 69 13.14 6.73 0.32
CA GLN A 69 14.40 6.17 0.79
C GLN A 69 14.19 5.19 1.96
N VAL A 70 13.32 5.54 2.91
CA VAL A 70 12.98 4.67 4.04
C VAL A 70 12.29 3.40 3.56
N GLU A 71 11.31 3.54 2.67
CA GLU A 71 10.57 2.41 2.10
C GLU A 71 11.48 1.50 1.28
N SER A 72 12.38 2.05 0.46
CA SER A 72 13.37 1.26 -0.30
C SER A 72 14.24 0.42 0.64
N LYS A 73 14.76 1.01 1.72
CA LYS A 73 15.55 0.28 2.73
C LYS A 73 14.72 -0.80 3.42
N HIS A 74 13.45 -0.54 3.70
CA HIS A 74 12.55 -1.54 4.28
C HIS A 74 12.36 -2.73 3.33
N ILE A 75 12.09 -2.47 2.06
CA ILE A 75 11.95 -3.50 1.03
C ILE A 75 13.24 -4.31 0.87
N ASP A 76 14.41 -3.66 0.89
CA ASP A 76 15.71 -4.34 0.82
C ASP A 76 15.92 -5.30 1.99
N ILE A 77 15.48 -4.92 3.21
CA ILE A 77 15.50 -5.80 4.39
C ILE A 77 14.55 -6.98 4.20
N LEU A 78 13.34 -6.74 3.69
CA LEU A 78 12.33 -7.79 3.48
C LEU A 78 12.71 -8.77 2.36
N ARG A 79 13.43 -8.30 1.33
CA ARG A 79 13.95 -9.13 0.24
C ARG A 79 15.29 -9.80 0.57
N SER A 80 15.86 -9.50 1.73
CA SER A 80 17.14 -10.05 2.15
C SER A 80 17.05 -11.57 2.32
N PRO A 81 18.11 -12.34 1.99
CA PRO A 81 18.17 -13.77 2.27
C PRO A 81 18.03 -14.13 3.76
N TYR A 82 18.28 -13.16 4.64
CA TYR A 82 18.14 -13.32 6.09
C TYR A 82 16.70 -13.15 6.59
N ALA A 83 15.78 -12.68 5.73
CA ALA A 83 14.37 -12.58 6.05
C ALA A 83 13.76 -13.99 6.05
N LYS A 84 13.09 -14.34 7.15
CA LYS A 84 12.37 -15.60 7.32
C LYS A 84 10.86 -15.42 7.35
N ALA A 85 10.39 -14.18 7.51
CA ALA A 85 8.98 -13.84 7.47
C ALA A 85 8.38 -14.16 6.10
N ARG A 86 7.08 -14.47 6.09
CA ARG A 86 6.32 -14.60 4.84
C ARG A 86 5.99 -13.19 4.36
N VAL A 87 6.67 -12.74 3.32
CA VAL A 87 6.52 -11.38 2.79
C VAL A 87 5.74 -11.42 1.48
N ARG A 88 4.72 -10.55 1.37
CA ARG A 88 4.07 -10.18 0.11
C ARG A 88 4.22 -8.70 -0.13
N ILE A 89 4.56 -8.35 -1.37
CA ILE A 89 4.79 -6.96 -1.79
C ILE A 89 3.94 -6.72 -3.02
N TRP A 90 3.07 -5.71 -2.95
CA TRP A 90 2.31 -5.19 -4.07
C TRP A 90 2.69 -3.74 -4.31
N THR A 91 2.61 -3.30 -5.55
CA THR A 91 2.73 -1.88 -5.88
C THR A 91 1.41 -1.15 -5.73
N MET A 92 1.44 0.16 -5.53
CA MET A 92 0.24 0.98 -5.53
C MET A 92 -0.54 0.86 -6.86
N ALA A 93 0.16 0.73 -7.99
CA ALA A 93 -0.46 0.51 -9.29
C ALA A 93 -1.24 -0.82 -9.34
N GLU A 94 -0.62 -1.94 -8.94
CA GLU A 94 -1.26 -3.26 -8.87
C GLU A 94 -2.48 -3.23 -7.94
N PHE A 95 -2.38 -2.52 -6.82
CA PHE A 95 -3.48 -2.40 -5.87
C PHE A 95 -4.69 -1.65 -6.45
N ILE A 96 -4.48 -0.66 -7.30
CA ILE A 96 -5.58 0.11 -7.89
C ILE A 96 -6.25 -0.63 -9.05
N GLU A 97 -5.48 -1.42 -9.79
CA GLU A 97 -6.02 -2.26 -10.86
C GLU A 97 -6.97 -3.34 -10.31
N ALA A 98 -6.58 -3.99 -9.21
CA ALA A 98 -7.36 -5.07 -8.60
C ALA A 98 -7.40 -4.96 -7.06
N PRO A 99 -8.10 -3.98 -6.46
CA PRO A 99 -8.05 -3.74 -5.01
C PRO A 99 -8.57 -4.89 -4.16
N MET A 100 -9.48 -5.70 -4.70
CA MET A 100 -10.08 -6.81 -3.98
C MET A 100 -9.11 -7.97 -3.77
N GLU A 101 -8.14 -8.18 -4.67
CA GLU A 101 -7.24 -9.33 -4.60
C GLU A 101 -6.22 -9.20 -3.45
N PRO A 102 -5.45 -8.11 -3.31
CA PRO A 102 -4.58 -7.91 -2.15
C PRO A 102 -5.36 -7.87 -0.84
N LEU A 103 -6.55 -7.27 -0.82
CA LEU A 103 -7.37 -7.21 0.40
C LEU A 103 -7.87 -8.59 0.84
N GLN A 104 -8.36 -9.40 -0.10
CA GLN A 104 -8.80 -10.76 0.21
C GLN A 104 -7.63 -11.61 0.71
N LEU A 105 -6.45 -11.50 0.09
CA LEU A 105 -5.25 -12.20 0.53
C LEU A 105 -4.81 -11.79 1.94
N ILE A 106 -4.82 -10.49 2.25
CA ILE A 106 -4.50 -9.98 3.59
C ILE A 106 -5.51 -10.49 4.63
N LEU A 107 -6.80 -10.55 4.27
CA LEU A 107 -7.86 -11.03 5.15
C LEU A 107 -7.81 -12.54 5.36
N ASP A 108 -7.54 -13.31 4.32
CA ASP A 108 -7.35 -14.76 4.42
C ASP A 108 -6.14 -15.09 5.28
N GLU A 109 -5.12 -14.22 5.27
CA GLU A 109 -3.96 -14.34 6.15
C GLU A 109 -4.29 -13.98 7.60
N ILE A 110 -4.93 -12.84 7.84
CA ILE A 110 -5.18 -12.32 9.19
C ILE A 110 -6.36 -13.01 9.89
N GLY A 111 -7.36 -13.45 9.14
CA GLY A 111 -8.65 -13.88 9.66
C GLY A 111 -8.60 -15.19 10.45
N PRO A 112 -9.50 -15.37 11.44
CA PRO A 112 -9.78 -16.70 11.98
C PRO A 112 -10.37 -17.59 10.87
N THR A 113 -10.36 -18.90 11.08
CA THR A 113 -10.72 -20.01 10.17
C THR A 113 -12.08 -19.90 9.43
N HIS A 114 -12.85 -18.82 9.60
CA HIS A 114 -14.08 -18.50 8.86
C HIS A 114 -13.87 -17.33 7.89
N PRO A 115 -13.63 -17.59 6.59
CA PRO A 115 -13.46 -16.54 5.59
C PRO A 115 -14.80 -15.84 5.34
N ARG A 116 -14.99 -14.66 5.92
CA ARG A 116 -15.98 -13.72 5.39
C ARG A 116 -15.43 -13.18 4.08
N ARG A 117 -15.95 -13.65 2.94
CA ARG A 117 -15.68 -13.01 1.65
C ARG A 117 -16.07 -11.55 1.76
N LEU A 118 -15.20 -10.65 1.28
CA LEU A 118 -15.52 -9.24 1.17
C LEU A 118 -16.74 -9.09 0.25
N SER A 119 -17.91 -8.83 0.83
CA SER A 119 -19.15 -8.59 0.06
C SER A 119 -19.22 -7.16 -0.49
N GLU A 120 -18.46 -6.23 0.10
CA GLU A 120 -18.37 -4.84 -0.34
C GLU A 120 -16.92 -4.37 -0.30
N ALA A 121 -16.50 -3.69 -1.37
CA ALA A 121 -15.20 -3.04 -1.42
C ALA A 121 -15.19 -1.85 -0.44
N PRO A 122 -14.11 -1.64 0.33
CA PRO A 122 -13.97 -0.45 1.16
C PRO A 122 -14.07 0.80 0.29
N ARG A 123 -14.65 1.87 0.85
CA ARG A 123 -14.73 3.16 0.15
C ARG A 123 -13.30 3.67 -0.12
N MET A 124 -12.91 3.64 -1.38
CA MET A 124 -11.61 4.13 -1.82
C MET A 124 -11.54 5.64 -1.72
N VAL A 125 -10.37 6.16 -1.35
CA VAL A 125 -10.08 7.60 -1.44
C VAL A 125 -10.11 7.99 -2.91
N ASP A 126 -10.67 9.15 -3.24
CA ASP A 126 -10.63 9.66 -4.61
C ASP A 126 -9.17 9.94 -5.02
N LEU A 127 -8.71 9.21 -6.04
CA LEU A 127 -7.37 9.31 -6.62
C LEU A 127 -7.39 10.04 -7.97
N ASN A 128 -8.48 10.74 -8.30
CA ASN A 128 -8.55 11.61 -9.47
C ASN A 128 -7.38 12.60 -9.49
N GLY A 129 -6.59 12.58 -10.57
CA GLY A 129 -5.40 13.44 -10.71
C GLY A 129 -4.12 12.92 -10.03
N PHE A 130 -4.15 11.75 -9.37
CA PHE A 130 -2.96 11.17 -8.74
C PHE A 130 -1.84 10.87 -9.74
N GLY A 131 -2.18 10.40 -10.95
CA GLY A 131 -1.21 10.20 -12.02
C GLY A 131 -0.51 11.50 -12.45
N GLN A 132 -1.24 12.63 -12.49
CA GLN A 132 -0.66 13.95 -12.78
C GLN A 132 0.25 14.42 -11.64
N PHE A 133 -0.12 14.14 -10.39
CA PHE A 133 0.73 14.39 -9.24
C PHE A 133 2.07 13.64 -9.32
N LEU A 134 2.05 12.35 -9.66
CA LEU A 134 3.28 11.57 -9.86
C LEU A 134 4.11 12.12 -11.01
N GLN A 135 3.48 12.52 -12.12
CA GLN A 135 4.16 13.13 -13.26
C GLN A 135 4.82 14.47 -12.89
N ASN A 136 4.12 15.33 -12.14
CA ASN A 136 4.66 16.61 -11.67
C ASN A 136 5.87 16.40 -10.77
N LEU A 137 5.78 15.40 -9.89
CA LEU A 137 6.84 15.05 -8.97
C LEU A 137 8.05 14.42 -9.70
N LYS A 138 7.83 13.68 -10.80
CA LYS A 138 8.85 13.26 -11.78
C LYS A 138 9.53 14.43 -12.48
N ASN A 139 8.75 15.38 -12.99
CA ASN A 139 9.27 16.58 -13.67
C ASN A 139 10.13 17.45 -12.75
N GLN A 140 9.90 17.41 -11.44
CA GLN A 140 10.70 18.09 -10.43
C GLN A 140 11.98 17.32 -10.04
N GLY A 141 12.35 16.27 -10.78
CA GLY A 141 13.58 15.52 -10.55
C GLY A 141 13.53 14.60 -9.33
N MET A 142 12.34 14.07 -9.00
CA MET A 142 12.20 12.95 -8.08
C MET A 142 11.54 11.79 -8.84
N HIS A 143 12.18 10.62 -8.91
CA HIS A 143 11.67 9.46 -9.64
C HIS A 143 10.99 8.46 -8.69
N PRO A 144 9.64 8.44 -8.57
CA PRO A 144 8.93 7.51 -7.70
C PRO A 144 8.86 6.12 -8.35
N TYR A 145 9.93 5.33 -8.23
CA TYR A 145 10.02 4.00 -8.84
C TYR A 145 9.30 2.89 -8.05
N LEU A 146 8.92 3.16 -6.80
CA LEU A 146 8.24 2.19 -5.93
C LEU A 146 6.72 2.13 -6.14
N MET A 147 6.15 3.03 -6.93
CA MET A 147 4.69 3.12 -7.16
C MET A 147 4.18 2.10 -8.18
N GLY A 148 5.08 1.45 -8.94
CA GLY A 148 4.74 0.68 -10.13
C GLY A 148 4.46 1.57 -11.35
N ASP A 149 3.94 0.97 -12.42
CA ASP A 149 3.52 1.70 -13.62
C ASP A 149 2.09 2.22 -13.43
N PHE A 150 1.99 3.45 -12.91
CA PHE A 150 0.69 4.07 -12.70
C PHE A 150 0.18 4.60 -14.04
N PRO A 151 -1.01 4.19 -14.53
CA PRO A 151 -1.56 4.76 -15.74
C PRO A 151 -1.79 6.24 -15.47
N VAL A 152 -0.97 7.09 -16.10
CA VAL A 152 -1.22 8.53 -16.11
C VAL A 152 -2.47 8.70 -16.94
N ALA A 153 -3.62 8.78 -16.26
CA ALA A 153 -4.85 9.19 -16.91
C ALA A 153 -4.60 10.58 -17.50
N GLN A 154 -4.20 10.62 -18.77
CA GLN A 154 -4.33 11.81 -19.60
C GLN A 154 -5.78 12.22 -19.45
N GLY A 155 -5.99 13.45 -19.00
CA GLY A 155 -7.25 13.90 -18.40
C GLY A 155 -8.45 13.37 -19.14
N VAL A 156 -9.27 12.56 -18.46
CA VAL A 156 -10.64 12.33 -18.91
C VAL A 156 -11.44 13.56 -18.49
N THR A 157 -11.23 14.66 -19.21
CA THR A 157 -12.31 15.61 -19.41
C THR A 157 -13.44 14.84 -20.06
N GLY A 158 -14.51 14.58 -19.29
CA GLY A 158 -15.86 14.23 -19.75
C GLY A 158 -15.98 13.13 -20.81
N ASP A 159 -16.41 11.94 -20.38
CA ASP A 159 -17.67 11.39 -20.87
C ASP A 159 -17.97 10.07 -20.14
N ALA A 160 -18.90 10.14 -19.19
CA ALA A 160 -19.54 8.96 -18.64
C ALA A 160 -20.29 8.26 -19.78
N LYS A 161 -19.69 7.21 -20.35
CA LYS A 161 -20.34 6.37 -21.37
C LYS A 161 -21.55 5.67 -20.72
N PRO A 162 -22.79 5.92 -21.15
CA PRO A 162 -23.97 5.31 -20.53
C PRO A 162 -23.96 3.80 -20.78
N SER A 163 -24.23 3.03 -19.73
CA SER A 163 -24.32 1.56 -19.77
C SER A 163 -25.39 1.11 -20.77
N PRO A 164 -25.11 0.15 -21.67
CA PRO A 164 -26.13 -0.40 -22.56
C PRO A 164 -27.17 -1.19 -21.76
N LYS A 165 -28.46 -0.86 -21.96
CA LYS A 165 -29.59 -1.57 -21.37
C LYS A 165 -29.65 -3.02 -21.89
N PRO A 166 -29.96 -4.02 -21.06
CA PRO A 166 -30.12 -5.40 -21.52
C PRO A 166 -31.44 -5.56 -22.29
N TYR A 167 -31.38 -6.18 -23.47
CA TYR A 167 -32.55 -6.50 -24.30
C TYR A 167 -33.27 -7.73 -23.73
N LEU A 168 -34.57 -7.56 -23.44
CA LEU A 168 -35.49 -8.65 -23.13
C LEU A 168 -36.00 -9.23 -24.46
N VAL A 169 -35.63 -10.46 -24.79
CA VAL A 169 -36.20 -11.20 -25.94
C VAL A 169 -37.46 -11.93 -25.46
N LYS A 170 -38.56 -11.80 -26.22
CA LYS A 170 -39.81 -12.56 -26.07
C LYS A 170 -39.68 -13.94 -26.67
#